data_AF-A0A7Y3EPT8-F1
#
_entry.id   AF-A0A7Y3EPT8-F1
#
_cell.length_a   1.000
_cell.length_b   1.000
_cell.length_c   1.000
_cell.angle_alpha   90.00
_cell.angle_beta   90.00
_cell.angle_gamma   90.00
#
_symmetry.space_group_name_H-M   'P 1'
#
loop_
_entity.id
_entity.type
_entity.pdbx_description
1 polymer ?
#
loop_
_entity_poly.entity_id
_entity_poly.type
_entity_poly.pdbx_seq_one_letter_code
_entity_poly.pdbx_strand_id
1 'polypeptide(L)'
;MKTYYFKTGLKTALLALLFLFAGIESVQAQLDLRTCGYGCTSNNYTIADVYLSSTDIPGTPLTNTSCTPGDPQLVYMIMTLESNQNTNVYHSRFFADLQVGSNTLLINEYLGTLPSAAQGAIPKLIYGPFIWNCGEELTLMNPMAVWKTTPNNAPDLVNYDCGDYSQSQCQFTTDLIVSTPLAVQFEYTACTSGSEAVVYFESTT
;
A
#
# COMPACT_ATOMS: atom_id res chain seq x y z
N MET A 1 -43.78 54.45 -22.06
CA MET A 1 -43.39 53.09 -22.49
C MET A 1 -41.94 52.88 -22.03
N LYS A 2 -41.70 52.06 -21.00
CA LYS A 2 -40.36 51.86 -20.43
C LYS A 2 -39.66 50.74 -21.20
N THR A 3 -38.60 51.10 -21.92
CA THR A 3 -37.75 50.16 -22.66
C THR A 3 -36.65 49.66 -21.73
N TYR A 4 -36.70 48.39 -21.33
CA TYR A 4 -35.63 47.75 -20.56
C TYR A 4 -34.55 47.25 -21.52
N TYR A 5 -33.36 47.84 -21.47
CA TYR A 5 -32.18 47.36 -22.18
C TYR A 5 -31.57 46.18 -21.41
N PHE A 6 -31.73 44.96 -21.94
CA PHE A 6 -30.98 43.79 -21.48
C PHE A 6 -29.58 43.84 -22.12
N LYS A 7 -28.62 44.44 -21.43
CA LYS A 7 -27.26 44.66 -21.93
C LYS A 7 -26.23 43.81 -21.17
N THR A 8 -26.52 42.52 -20.99
CA THR A 8 -25.61 41.54 -20.36
C THR A 8 -26.18 40.14 -20.60
N GLY A 9 -25.73 39.43 -21.64
CA GLY A 9 -26.36 38.14 -21.92
C GLY A 9 -25.65 37.13 -22.79
N LEU A 10 -24.47 37.44 -23.35
CA LEU A 10 -23.75 36.46 -24.18
C LEU A 10 -22.43 35.98 -23.55
N LYS A 11 -21.65 36.87 -22.95
CA LYS A 11 -20.38 36.50 -22.28
C LYS A 11 -20.59 35.73 -20.97
N THR A 12 -21.60 36.11 -20.19
CA THR A 12 -21.98 35.40 -18.96
C THR A 12 -22.64 34.05 -19.24
N ALA A 13 -23.40 33.93 -20.33
CA ALA A 13 -23.98 32.66 -20.76
C ALA A 13 -22.91 31.66 -21.23
N LEU A 14 -21.87 32.12 -21.95
CA LEU A 14 -20.75 31.29 -22.36
C LEU A 14 -19.87 30.83 -21.19
N LEU A 15 -19.67 31.66 -20.17
CA LEU A 15 -18.93 31.29 -18.96
C LEU A 15 -19.70 30.24 -18.13
N ALA A 16 -21.02 30.37 -18.03
CA ALA A 16 -21.88 29.40 -17.34
C ALA A 16 -21.96 28.05 -18.08
N LEU A 17 -21.91 28.06 -19.41
CA LEU A 17 -21.86 26.83 -20.20
C LEU A 17 -20.51 26.11 -20.03
N LEU A 18 -19.39 26.84 -19.94
CA LEU A 18 -18.07 26.25 -19.74
C LEU A 18 -17.95 25.52 -18.38
N PHE A 19 -18.64 26.02 -17.35
CA PHE A 19 -18.70 25.38 -16.03
C PHE A 19 -19.58 24.11 -15.99
N LEU A 20 -20.56 23.97 -16.89
CA LEU A 20 -21.40 22.77 -16.99
C LEU A 20 -20.71 21.62 -17.75
N PHE A 21 -19.65 21.91 -18.51
CA PHE A 21 -18.83 20.92 -19.22
C PHE A 21 -17.46 20.66 -18.55
N ALA A 22 -17.16 21.33 -17.43
CA ALA A 22 -16.02 21.00 -16.59
C ALA A 22 -16.33 19.71 -15.81
N GLY A 23 -16.03 18.59 -16.49
CA GLY A 23 -16.01 17.19 -16.07
C GLY A 23 -16.41 16.89 -14.62
N ILE A 24 -17.54 16.19 -14.48
CA ILE A 24 -17.69 15.23 -13.39
C ILE A 24 -16.73 14.08 -13.74
N GLU A 25 -15.48 14.14 -13.26
CA GLU A 25 -14.64 12.96 -13.22
C GLU A 25 -15.24 12.03 -12.17
N SER A 26 -16.02 11.04 -12.62
CA SER A 26 -16.45 9.95 -11.75
C SER A 26 -15.20 9.15 -11.40
N VAL A 27 -14.65 9.38 -10.19
CA VAL A 27 -13.68 8.47 -9.59
C VAL A 27 -14.43 7.16 -9.34
N GLN A 28 -14.32 6.22 -10.28
CA GLN A 28 -14.82 4.87 -10.06
C GLN A 28 -13.91 4.21 -9.04
N ALA A 29 -14.43 3.98 -7.83
CA ALA A 29 -13.76 3.14 -6.85
C ALA A 29 -13.60 1.74 -7.47
N GLN A 30 -12.37 1.22 -7.51
CA GLN A 30 -12.11 -0.14 -7.96
C GLN A 30 -12.80 -1.14 -7.02
N LEU A 31 -13.31 -2.24 -7.58
CA LEU A 31 -14.00 -3.28 -6.83
C LEU A 31 -13.06 -3.95 -5.81
N ASP A 32 -13.47 -4.05 -4.55
CA ASP A 32 -12.74 -4.85 -3.56
C ASP A 32 -13.13 -6.33 -3.66
N LEU A 33 -12.23 -7.18 -4.18
CA LEU A 33 -12.50 -8.61 -4.36
C LEU A 33 -12.69 -9.37 -3.05
N ARG A 34 -12.27 -8.81 -1.91
CA ARG A 34 -12.53 -9.43 -0.59
C ARG A 34 -14.03 -9.53 -0.29
N THR A 35 -14.84 -8.66 -0.89
CA THR A 35 -16.31 -8.66 -0.76
C THR A 35 -17.00 -9.73 -1.61
N CYS A 36 -16.26 -10.42 -2.49
CA CYS A 36 -16.82 -11.39 -3.42
C CYS A 36 -17.00 -12.81 -2.83
N GLY A 37 -16.75 -13.00 -1.53
CA GLY A 37 -16.95 -14.30 -0.85
C GLY A 37 -15.93 -15.37 -1.24
N TYR A 38 -14.68 -14.98 -1.49
CA TYR A 38 -13.63 -15.90 -1.92
C TYR A 38 -13.26 -16.89 -0.80
N GLY A 39 -13.03 -18.16 -1.18
CA GLY A 39 -12.72 -19.23 -0.22
C GLY A 39 -11.21 -19.46 -0.02
N CYS A 40 -10.36 -18.95 -0.90
CA CYS A 40 -8.89 -18.96 -0.81
C CYS A 40 -8.29 -20.28 -0.32
N THR A 41 -8.60 -21.37 -1.01
CA THR A 41 -8.13 -22.72 -0.64
C THR A 41 -6.77 -23.07 -1.24
N SER A 42 -6.14 -22.17 -2.01
CA SER A 42 -4.92 -22.44 -2.76
C SER A 42 -3.69 -21.90 -2.03
N ASN A 43 -2.75 -22.78 -1.68
CA ASN A 43 -1.53 -22.41 -0.95
C ASN A 43 -0.37 -22.11 -1.91
N ASN A 44 -0.52 -21.13 -2.79
CA ASN A 44 0.48 -20.89 -3.85
C ASN A 44 1.57 -19.90 -3.45
N TYR A 45 1.24 -18.94 -2.58
CA TYR A 45 2.15 -17.91 -2.13
C TYR A 45 1.91 -17.61 -0.66
N THR A 46 2.99 -17.25 0.03
CA THR A 46 2.97 -16.74 1.40
C THR A 46 3.53 -15.32 1.38
N ILE A 47 2.93 -14.42 2.16
CA ILE A 47 3.52 -13.09 2.42
C ILE A 47 4.55 -13.28 3.53
N ALA A 48 5.82 -13.05 3.20
CA ALA A 48 6.94 -13.29 4.12
C ALA A 48 7.26 -12.07 4.99
N ASP A 49 7.23 -10.88 4.41
CA ASP A 49 7.52 -9.62 5.10
C ASP A 49 6.91 -8.44 4.35
N VAL A 50 6.69 -7.34 5.06
CA VAL A 50 6.29 -6.05 4.48
C VAL A 50 7.12 -4.96 5.17
N TYR A 51 7.78 -4.11 4.39
CA TYR A 51 8.69 -3.10 4.91
C TYR A 51 8.59 -1.77 4.16
N LEU A 52 9.07 -0.70 4.81
CA LEU A 52 9.24 0.60 4.16
C LEU A 52 10.56 0.71 3.40
N SER A 53 10.56 1.43 2.28
CA SER A 53 11.73 1.77 1.45
C SER A 53 11.75 3.27 1.16
N SER A 54 12.93 3.85 0.98
CA SER A 54 13.09 5.23 0.50
C SER A 54 12.96 5.36 -1.03
N THR A 55 12.87 4.24 -1.74
CA THR A 55 12.73 4.17 -3.20
C THR A 55 11.56 3.27 -3.61
N ASP A 56 11.03 3.52 -4.80
CA ASP A 56 10.00 2.70 -5.44
C ASP A 56 10.55 1.36 -5.98
N ILE A 57 11.87 1.19 -5.97
CA ILE A 57 12.57 -0.01 -6.41
C ILE A 57 12.47 -1.07 -5.29
N PRO A 58 11.76 -2.19 -5.51
CA PRO A 58 11.63 -3.24 -4.50
C PRO A 58 12.99 -3.86 -4.17
N GLY A 59 13.24 -4.18 -2.89
CA GLY A 59 14.41 -4.96 -2.47
C GLY A 59 15.39 -4.27 -1.51
N THR A 60 15.17 -3.02 -1.12
CA THR A 60 16.01 -2.33 -0.12
C THR A 60 15.18 -1.79 1.05
N PRO A 61 15.08 -2.54 2.15
CA PRO A 61 14.41 -2.08 3.36
C PRO A 61 15.06 -0.85 3.99
N LEU A 62 14.24 0.01 4.60
CA LEU A 62 14.67 1.14 5.42
C LEU A 62 15.06 0.63 6.83
N THR A 63 16.11 -0.19 6.92
CA THR A 63 16.49 -0.88 8.17
C THR A 63 17.65 -0.21 8.92
N ASN A 64 18.46 0.61 8.25
CA ASN A 64 19.70 1.18 8.82
C ASN A 64 19.67 2.70 8.98
N THR A 65 18.50 3.32 8.81
CA THR A 65 18.34 4.77 8.97
C THR A 65 17.62 5.01 10.28
N SER A 66 18.36 5.35 11.34
CA SER A 66 17.71 5.94 12.50
C SER A 66 17.00 7.23 12.06
N CYS A 67 15.80 7.45 12.57
CA CYS A 67 15.04 8.65 12.33
C CYS A 67 14.62 9.25 13.67
N THR A 68 14.40 10.57 13.69
CA THR A 68 13.86 11.24 14.89
C THR A 68 12.36 10.97 14.93
N PRO A 69 11.80 10.46 16.05
CA PRO A 69 10.36 10.28 16.18
C PRO A 69 9.57 11.53 15.78
N GLY A 70 8.55 11.33 14.95
CA GLY A 70 7.71 12.42 14.41
C GLY A 70 8.24 13.11 13.16
N ASP A 71 9.49 12.89 12.74
CA ASP A 71 10.00 13.45 11.49
C ASP A 71 9.29 12.81 10.29
N PRO A 72 8.75 13.62 9.35
CA PRO A 72 8.10 13.09 8.16
C PRO A 72 9.13 12.55 7.16
N GLN A 73 8.87 11.36 6.63
CA GLN A 73 9.68 10.72 5.59
C GLN A 73 8.80 10.30 4.40
N LEU A 74 9.28 10.57 3.19
CA LEU A 74 8.67 10.04 1.98
C LEU A 74 9.11 8.59 1.80
N VAL A 75 8.17 7.67 1.82
CA VAL A 75 8.42 6.23 1.79
C VAL A 75 7.53 5.50 0.79
N TYR A 76 7.94 4.27 0.49
CA TYR A 76 7.23 3.29 -0.31
C TYR A 76 7.08 2.02 0.52
N MET A 77 5.96 1.31 0.35
CA MET A 77 5.70 0.06 1.03
C MET A 77 5.95 -1.11 0.09
N ILE A 78 6.87 -1.98 0.46
CA ILE A 78 7.27 -3.15 -0.31
C ILE A 78 6.85 -4.41 0.44
N MET A 79 6.20 -5.33 -0.26
CA MET A 79 5.86 -6.65 0.22
C MET A 79 6.79 -7.70 -0.39
N THR A 80 7.28 -8.62 0.43
CA THR A 80 8.03 -9.79 -0.01
C THR A 80 7.11 -11.00 0.01
N LEU A 81 6.98 -11.64 -1.16
CA LEU A 81 6.23 -12.89 -1.34
C LEU A 81 7.19 -14.07 -1.51
N GLU A 82 6.80 -15.22 -1.00
CA GLU A 82 7.45 -16.51 -1.27
C GLU A 82 6.48 -17.40 -2.04
N SER A 83 6.94 -18.03 -3.12
CA SER A 83 6.14 -18.97 -3.90
C SER A 83 6.30 -20.38 -3.36
N ASN A 84 5.17 -21.08 -3.23
CA ASN A 84 5.09 -22.52 -2.94
C ASN A 84 4.83 -23.34 -4.23
N GLN A 85 4.86 -22.71 -5.40
CA GLN A 85 4.53 -23.33 -6.68
C GLN A 85 5.75 -23.50 -7.58
N ASN A 86 5.73 -24.53 -8.41
CA ASN A 86 6.74 -24.76 -9.43
C ASN A 86 6.50 -23.97 -10.74
N THR A 87 5.38 -23.26 -10.84
CA THR A 87 4.98 -22.47 -12.00
C THR A 87 4.66 -21.03 -11.60
N ASN A 88 4.75 -20.12 -12.56
CA ASN A 88 4.35 -18.73 -12.37
C ASN A 88 2.83 -18.65 -12.24
N VAL A 89 2.36 -17.67 -11.47
CA VAL A 89 0.97 -17.21 -11.54
C VAL A 89 0.91 -15.81 -12.15
N TYR A 90 -0.25 -15.46 -12.66
CA TYR A 90 -0.43 -14.32 -13.54
C TYR A 90 -1.50 -13.40 -13.02
N HIS A 91 -1.43 -12.13 -13.46
CA HIS A 91 -2.43 -11.11 -13.17
C HIS A 91 -2.73 -10.94 -11.68
N SER A 92 -1.74 -11.18 -10.84
CA SER A 92 -1.90 -11.14 -9.40
C SER A 92 -2.27 -9.75 -8.91
N ARG A 93 -3.09 -9.69 -7.88
CA ARG A 93 -3.53 -8.46 -7.25
C ARG A 93 -3.52 -8.62 -5.74
N PHE A 94 -3.24 -7.55 -5.03
CA PHE A 94 -3.14 -7.51 -3.59
C PHE A 94 -4.10 -6.47 -3.01
N PHE A 95 -4.81 -6.88 -1.97
CA PHE A 95 -5.76 -6.05 -1.24
C PHE A 95 -5.36 -6.05 0.23
N ALA A 96 -5.46 -4.91 0.88
CA ALA A 96 -5.32 -4.78 2.34
C ALA A 96 -5.91 -3.45 2.79
N ASP A 97 -6.22 -3.32 4.07
CA ASP A 97 -6.54 -2.05 4.68
C ASP A 97 -5.31 -1.56 5.45
N LEU A 98 -4.63 -0.54 4.95
CA LEU A 98 -3.52 0.10 5.62
C LEU A 98 -4.03 0.99 6.75
N GLN A 99 -3.77 0.59 7.98
CA GLN A 99 -4.01 1.37 9.18
C GLN A 99 -2.79 2.21 9.52
N VAL A 100 -3.00 3.52 9.67
CA VAL A 100 -2.00 4.50 10.13
C VAL A 100 -2.63 5.32 11.24
N GLY A 101 -2.29 5.01 12.49
CA GLY A 101 -2.97 5.57 13.65
C GLY A 101 -4.48 5.27 13.62
N SER A 102 -5.31 6.31 13.52
CA SER A 102 -6.79 6.17 13.44
C SER A 102 -7.35 6.15 12.02
N ASN A 103 -6.50 6.35 11.01
CA ASN A 103 -6.92 6.37 9.62
C ASN A 103 -6.76 4.99 8.99
N THR A 104 -7.65 4.66 8.07
CA THR A 104 -7.59 3.43 7.28
C THR A 104 -7.71 3.76 5.80
N LEU A 105 -6.82 3.19 5.01
CA LEU A 105 -6.78 3.34 3.56
C LEU A 105 -6.82 1.97 2.89
N LEU A 106 -7.65 1.83 1.85
CA LEU A 106 -7.66 0.63 1.03
C LEU A 106 -6.45 0.59 0.10
N ILE A 107 -5.68 -0.49 0.16
CA ILE A 107 -4.71 -0.90 -0.85
C ILE A 107 -5.40 -1.85 -1.82
N ASN A 108 -5.19 -1.62 -3.10
CA ASN A 108 -5.68 -2.45 -4.20
C ASN A 108 -4.66 -2.38 -5.35
N GLU A 109 -3.62 -3.20 -5.25
CA GLU A 109 -2.45 -3.10 -6.10
C GLU A 109 -2.35 -4.27 -7.09
N TYR A 110 -2.09 -3.96 -8.37
CA TYR A 110 -1.88 -4.97 -9.40
C TYR A 110 -0.41 -5.38 -9.45
N LEU A 111 -0.10 -6.59 -9.01
CA LEU A 111 1.26 -7.12 -8.90
C LEU A 111 1.77 -7.77 -10.19
N GLY A 112 0.88 -8.04 -11.15
CA GLY A 112 1.19 -8.70 -12.41
C GLY A 112 1.60 -10.16 -12.22
N THR A 113 2.63 -10.60 -12.94
CA THR A 113 3.12 -11.98 -12.82
C THR A 113 3.95 -12.14 -11.55
N LEU A 114 3.66 -13.20 -10.79
CA LEU A 114 4.50 -13.68 -9.70
C LEU A 114 5.24 -14.94 -10.18
N PRO A 115 6.58 -14.95 -10.12
CA PRO A 115 7.34 -16.11 -10.55
C PRO A 115 7.16 -17.32 -9.63
N SER A 116 7.62 -18.48 -10.10
CA SER A 116 7.65 -19.72 -9.34
C SER A 116 8.71 -19.70 -8.23
N ALA A 117 8.65 -20.69 -7.33
CA ALA A 117 9.54 -20.89 -6.19
C ALA A 117 11.03 -20.93 -6.57
N ALA A 118 11.36 -21.30 -7.81
CA ALA A 118 12.74 -21.34 -8.29
C ALA A 118 13.44 -19.97 -8.29
N GLN A 119 12.68 -18.86 -8.22
CA GLN A 119 13.23 -17.51 -8.23
C GLN A 119 13.44 -16.91 -6.84
N GLY A 120 13.10 -17.65 -5.76
CA GLY A 120 13.26 -17.18 -4.40
C GLY A 120 12.24 -16.10 -4.01
N ALA A 121 12.63 -15.22 -3.08
CA ALA A 121 11.80 -14.14 -2.56
C ALA A 121 11.46 -13.09 -3.63
N ILE A 122 10.22 -12.63 -3.65
CA ILE A 122 9.66 -11.78 -4.71
C ILE A 122 9.22 -10.45 -4.08
N PRO A 123 10.04 -9.39 -4.17
CA PRO A 123 9.66 -8.08 -3.66
C PRO A 123 8.73 -7.36 -4.65
N LYS A 124 7.65 -6.77 -4.14
CA LYS A 124 6.66 -6.02 -4.91
C LYS A 124 6.30 -4.72 -4.20
N LEU A 125 6.30 -3.61 -4.94
CA LEU A 125 5.71 -2.36 -4.47
C LEU A 125 4.20 -2.57 -4.32
N ILE A 126 3.66 -2.28 -3.14
CA ILE A 126 2.23 -2.42 -2.83
C ILE A 126 1.54 -1.09 -2.52
N TYR A 127 2.29 -0.06 -2.15
CA TYR A 127 1.74 1.26 -1.90
C TYR A 127 2.84 2.33 -1.89
N GLY A 128 2.49 3.54 -2.32
CA GLY A 128 3.35 4.72 -2.25
C GLY A 128 3.48 5.48 -3.58
N PRO A 129 4.19 6.62 -3.57
CA PRO A 129 4.83 7.22 -2.39
C PRO A 129 3.82 7.81 -1.40
N PHE A 130 4.16 7.85 -0.11
CA PHE A 130 3.39 8.54 0.92
C PHE A 130 4.30 9.11 2.03
N ILE A 131 3.76 10.03 2.83
CA ILE A 131 4.44 10.56 4.01
C ILE A 131 4.13 9.68 5.23
N TRP A 132 5.17 9.14 5.83
CA TRP A 132 5.12 8.41 7.09
C TRP A 132 5.89 9.21 8.15
N ASN A 133 5.36 9.35 9.35
CA ASN A 133 6.12 9.97 10.43
C ASN A 133 6.90 8.89 11.18
N CYS A 134 8.19 9.13 11.39
CA CYS A 134 9.05 8.18 12.08
C CYS A 134 8.48 7.75 13.43
N GLY A 135 8.43 6.43 13.66
CA GLY A 135 7.89 5.83 14.89
C GLY A 135 6.39 5.57 14.88
N GLU A 136 5.66 5.95 13.83
CA GLU A 136 4.28 5.53 13.66
C GLU A 136 4.20 4.05 13.26
N GLU A 137 3.35 3.30 13.97
CA GLU A 137 3.02 1.92 13.61
C GLU A 137 2.11 1.88 12.38
N LEU A 138 2.44 0.99 11.45
CA LEU A 138 1.69 0.73 10.24
C LEU A 138 1.27 -0.74 10.23
N THR A 139 -0.03 -0.99 10.06
CA THR A 139 -0.58 -2.34 10.03
C THR A 139 -1.41 -2.54 8.78
N LEU A 140 -1.18 -3.64 8.07
CA LEU A 140 -2.02 -4.12 6.98
C LEU A 140 -3.07 -5.07 7.53
N MET A 141 -4.31 -4.63 7.56
CA MET A 141 -5.44 -5.43 8.02
C MET A 141 -6.12 -6.16 6.86
N ASN A 142 -6.67 -7.34 7.13
CA ASN A 142 -7.38 -8.19 6.17
C ASN A 142 -6.67 -8.33 4.79
N PRO A 143 -5.36 -8.64 4.77
CA PRO A 143 -4.63 -8.80 3.53
C PRO A 143 -5.12 -10.01 2.72
N MET A 144 -5.32 -9.81 1.42
CA MET A 144 -5.68 -10.84 0.46
C MET A 144 -4.87 -10.68 -0.83
N ALA A 145 -4.22 -11.76 -1.27
CA ALA A 145 -3.63 -11.85 -2.60
C ALA A 145 -4.50 -12.77 -3.47
N VAL A 146 -4.72 -12.41 -4.72
CA VAL A 146 -5.47 -13.19 -5.72
C VAL A 146 -4.68 -13.28 -7.01
N TRP A 147 -4.81 -14.37 -7.76
CA TRP A 147 -4.09 -14.57 -9.02
C TRP A 147 -4.85 -15.48 -10.00
N LYS A 148 -4.32 -15.55 -11.23
CA LYS A 148 -4.73 -16.53 -12.24
C LYS A 148 -3.63 -17.55 -12.45
N THR A 149 -4.01 -18.79 -12.76
CA THR A 149 -3.07 -19.87 -13.10
C THR A 149 -2.61 -19.85 -14.56
N THR A 150 -3.21 -18.97 -15.40
CA THR A 150 -2.87 -18.83 -16.82
C THR A 150 -2.71 -17.35 -17.19
N PRO A 151 -1.85 -17.00 -18.16
CA PRO A 151 -1.69 -15.63 -18.65
C PRO A 151 -2.84 -15.17 -19.58
N ASN A 152 -3.77 -16.05 -19.91
CA ASN A 152 -4.87 -15.76 -20.82
C ASN A 152 -6.05 -15.13 -20.07
N ASN A 153 -6.85 -14.34 -20.78
CA ASN A 153 -8.03 -13.66 -20.24
C ASN A 153 -7.66 -12.79 -19.03
N ALA A 154 -6.73 -11.86 -19.27
CA ALA A 154 -6.32 -10.87 -18.29
C ALA A 154 -7.54 -10.06 -17.81
N PRO A 155 -7.76 -9.92 -16.49
CA PRO A 155 -8.77 -9.02 -15.95
C PRO A 155 -8.47 -7.57 -16.37
N ASP A 156 -9.51 -6.76 -16.50
CA ASP A 156 -9.32 -5.32 -16.69
C ASP A 156 -8.57 -4.73 -15.47
N LEU A 157 -7.71 -3.73 -15.70
CA LEU A 157 -6.92 -3.16 -14.61
C LEU A 157 -7.77 -2.31 -13.64
N VAL A 158 -8.93 -1.82 -14.09
CA VAL A 158 -9.79 -0.89 -13.35
C VAL A 158 -11.19 -1.47 -13.14
N ASN A 159 -11.77 -2.10 -14.16
CA ASN A 159 -13.17 -2.51 -14.21
C ASN A 159 -13.35 -4.04 -14.18
N TYR A 160 -12.61 -4.73 -13.33
CA TYR A 160 -12.76 -6.18 -13.14
C TYR A 160 -13.94 -6.52 -12.21
N ASP A 161 -14.40 -7.77 -12.26
CA ASP A 161 -15.49 -8.30 -11.44
C ASP A 161 -15.08 -9.52 -10.60
N CYS A 162 -16.01 -10.01 -9.78
CA CYS A 162 -15.79 -11.16 -8.90
C CYS A 162 -15.50 -12.48 -9.63
N GLY A 163 -15.84 -12.60 -10.92
CA GLY A 163 -15.65 -13.78 -11.76
C GLY A 163 -14.35 -13.77 -12.57
N ASP A 164 -13.65 -12.63 -12.64
CA ASP A 164 -12.38 -12.51 -13.35
C ASP A 164 -11.25 -13.37 -12.74
N TYR A 165 -11.37 -13.66 -11.44
CA TYR A 165 -10.50 -14.55 -10.71
C TYR A 165 -11.28 -15.77 -10.19
N SER A 166 -10.59 -16.91 -10.10
CA SER A 166 -11.17 -18.10 -9.47
C SER A 166 -11.19 -17.90 -7.95
N GLN A 167 -12.34 -18.18 -7.32
CA GLN A 167 -12.54 -18.01 -5.87
C GLN A 167 -11.60 -18.84 -4.98
N SER A 168 -10.95 -19.87 -5.55
CA SER A 168 -9.93 -20.66 -4.86
C SER A 168 -8.52 -20.12 -5.03
N GLN A 169 -8.24 -19.34 -6.09
CA GLN A 169 -6.90 -18.87 -6.46
C GLN A 169 -6.55 -17.56 -5.76
N CYS A 170 -6.58 -17.62 -4.44
CA CYS A 170 -6.24 -16.52 -3.55
C CYS A 170 -5.70 -17.06 -2.23
N GLN A 171 -5.16 -16.15 -1.44
CA GLN A 171 -4.61 -16.38 -0.10
C GLN A 171 -5.08 -15.25 0.80
N PHE A 172 -5.71 -15.59 1.93
CA PHE A 172 -5.84 -14.69 3.06
C PHE A 172 -4.63 -14.85 3.98
N THR A 173 -4.22 -13.78 4.64
CA THR A 173 -3.32 -13.88 5.79
C THR A 173 -3.86 -13.06 6.96
N THR A 174 -3.32 -13.33 8.15
CA THR A 174 -3.56 -12.49 9.32
C THR A 174 -3.00 -11.09 9.09
N ASP A 175 -3.43 -10.14 9.92
CA ASP A 175 -2.89 -8.79 9.90
C ASP A 175 -1.36 -8.79 10.00
N LEU A 176 -0.73 -7.90 9.23
CA LEU A 176 0.73 -7.81 9.11
C LEU A 176 1.18 -6.45 9.63
N ILE A 177 2.11 -6.47 10.59
CA ILE A 177 2.80 -5.26 11.02
C ILE A 177 3.89 -4.95 10.00
N VAL A 178 3.93 -3.72 9.51
CA VAL A 178 4.95 -3.30 8.55
C VAL A 178 6.26 -3.03 9.29
N SER A 179 7.35 -3.63 8.82
CA SER A 179 8.69 -3.41 9.31
C SER A 179 9.13 -1.96 9.02
N THR A 180 9.30 -1.18 10.09
CA THR A 180 9.79 0.22 10.04
C THR A 180 11.19 0.34 10.66
N PRO A 181 11.96 1.39 10.32
CA PRO A 181 13.20 1.69 11.03
C PRO A 181 12.96 1.86 12.53
N LEU A 182 14.01 1.57 13.30
CA LEU A 182 14.02 1.82 14.73
C LEU A 182 13.98 3.32 15.01
N ALA A 183 12.89 3.77 15.63
CA ALA A 183 12.69 5.16 16.06
C ALA A 183 13.26 5.41 17.47
N VAL A 184 14.37 4.78 17.85
CA VAL A 184 14.97 4.96 19.17
C VAL A 184 16.23 5.80 19.09
N GLN A 185 16.19 6.97 19.74
CA GLN A 185 17.36 7.72 20.15
C GLN A 185 17.50 7.58 21.66
N PHE A 186 18.55 6.90 22.12
CA PHE A 186 18.90 6.85 23.54
C PHE A 186 19.95 7.91 23.80
N GLU A 187 19.68 8.81 24.74
CA GLU A 187 20.78 9.47 25.43
C GLU A 187 21.24 8.54 26.56
N TYR A 188 22.55 8.32 26.62
CA TYR A 188 23.15 7.54 27.71
C TYR A 188 24.14 8.42 28.45
N THR A 189 24.13 8.30 29.78
CA THR A 189 25.20 8.82 30.62
C THR A 189 25.97 7.63 31.18
N ALA A 190 27.26 7.57 30.86
CA ALA A 190 28.17 6.57 31.42
C ALA A 190 28.97 7.20 32.56
N CYS A 191 28.84 6.62 33.76
CA CYS A 191 29.65 6.98 34.90
C CYS A 191 30.65 5.85 35.17
N THR A 192 31.94 6.19 35.31
CA THR A 192 32.97 5.23 35.73
C THR A 192 33.25 5.40 37.22
N SER A 193 33.21 4.29 37.96
CA SER A 193 33.64 4.23 39.36
C SER A 193 34.64 3.09 39.51
N GLY A 194 35.94 3.43 39.46
CA GLY A 194 37.02 2.43 39.46
C GLY A 194 37.05 1.60 38.18
N SER A 195 36.96 0.28 38.29
CA SER A 195 36.92 -0.67 37.16
C SER A 195 35.52 -1.04 36.68
N GLU A 196 34.47 -0.48 37.30
CA GLU A 196 33.08 -0.73 36.93
C GLU A 196 32.53 0.46 36.12
N ALA A 197 31.83 0.14 35.04
CA ALA A 197 31.06 1.09 34.26
C ALA A 197 29.57 0.84 34.51
N VAL A 198 28.85 1.86 34.95
CA VAL A 198 27.40 1.82 35.07
C VAL A 198 26.83 2.73 33.99
N VAL A 199 25.97 2.17 33.15
CA VAL A 199 25.31 2.87 32.04
C VAL A 199 23.84 3.02 32.39
N TYR A 200 23.36 4.27 32.42
CA TYR A 200 21.95 4.59 32.57
C TYR A 200 21.39 4.97 31.20
N PHE A 201 20.26 4.35 30.86
CA PHE A 201 19.50 4.68 29.65
C PHE A 201 18.28 5.48 30.10
N GLU A 202 18.10 6.67 29.55
CA GLU A 202 16.83 7.39 29.61
C GLU A 202 16.16 7.36 28.23
N SER A 203 14.90 6.92 28.20
CA SER A 203 14.06 7.10 27.02
C SER A 203 13.79 8.58 26.86
N THR A 204 14.08 9.14 25.68
CA THR A 204 13.71 10.53 25.34
C THR A 204 12.34 10.63 24.66
N THR A 205 11.67 9.50 24.45
CA THR A 205 10.27 9.38 24.03
C THR A 205 9.36 9.03 25.19
#